data_AF-A0A6P1NGL8-F1
#
_entry.id   AF-A0A6P1NGL8-F1
#
_cell.length_a   1.000
_cell.length_b   1.000
_cell.length_c   1.000
_cell.angle_alpha   90.00
_cell.angle_beta   90.00
_cell.angle_gamma   90.00
#
_symmetry.space_group_name_H-M   'P 1'
#
loop_
_entity.id
_entity.type
_entity.pdbx_description
1 polymer ?
#
loop_
_entity_poly.entity_id
_entity_poly.type
_entity_poly.pdbx_seq_one_letter_code
_entity_poly.pdbx_strand_id
1 'polypeptide(L)'
;MSKLMKTMLGAIALTYCVSAHAKPFTNQDAVAEAKKYKFVCGEDDKLKCRADRKQFIKEYQNAYAGDFFAQKNVAKTIWKHRDGQDLNSQIGACAWETIVVRTDTIYKNGIEIYDQKDMCSHLSGDDKPPQSYAPADVVEKKIEEIKKNIQARTVHLVNVEEMDFDVKRDHEESHAGVGWSDKY
;
A
#
# COMPACT_ATOMS: atom_id res chain seq x y z
N MET A 1 7.07 -50.47 13.33
CA MET A 1 6.72 -49.11 12.88
C MET A 1 7.59 -48.04 13.56
N SER A 2 8.91 -47.94 13.28
CA SER A 2 9.82 -47.21 14.20
C SER A 2 10.84 -46.22 13.59
N LYS A 3 11.11 -46.25 12.27
CA LYS A 3 12.07 -45.29 11.65
C LYS A 3 11.39 -44.22 10.78
N LEU A 4 10.43 -44.60 9.93
CA LEU A 4 9.73 -43.68 9.02
C LEU A 4 8.91 -42.59 9.71
N MET A 5 8.24 -42.91 10.82
CA MET A 5 7.48 -41.91 11.59
C MET A 5 8.38 -40.87 12.27
N LYS A 6 9.57 -41.27 12.73
CA LYS A 6 10.53 -40.36 13.38
C LYS A 6 11.16 -39.40 12.37
N THR A 7 11.47 -39.88 11.15
CA THR A 7 11.98 -39.00 10.08
C THR A 7 10.89 -38.07 9.54
N MET A 8 9.64 -38.51 9.42
CA MET A 8 8.54 -37.60 9.05
C MET A 8 8.30 -36.52 10.10
N LEU A 9 8.26 -36.86 11.39
CA LEU A 9 8.10 -35.88 12.47
C LEU A 9 9.27 -34.90 12.55
N GLY A 10 10.51 -35.37 12.34
CA GLY A 10 11.69 -34.51 12.28
C GLY A 10 11.67 -33.55 11.08
N ALA A 11 11.23 -34.02 9.91
CA ALA A 11 11.08 -33.18 8.72
C ALA A 11 10.01 -32.11 8.91
N ILE A 12 8.84 -32.46 9.48
CA ILE A 12 7.75 -31.52 9.78
C ILE A 12 8.20 -30.45 10.80
N ALA A 13 8.93 -30.83 11.84
CA ALA A 13 9.46 -29.88 12.82
C ALA A 13 10.47 -28.90 12.18
N LEU A 14 11.34 -29.38 11.28
CA LEU A 14 12.27 -28.54 10.53
C LEU A 14 11.56 -27.57 9.57
N THR A 15 10.53 -27.99 8.84
CA THR A 15 9.72 -27.08 8.02
C THR A 15 8.97 -26.06 8.87
N TYR A 16 8.49 -26.45 10.06
CA TYR A 16 7.84 -25.50 10.98
C TYR A 16 8.82 -24.46 11.52
N CYS A 17 10.05 -24.86 11.87
CA CYS A 17 11.10 -23.94 12.32
C CYS A 17 11.55 -22.96 11.25
N VAL A 18 11.70 -23.40 9.98
CA VAL A 18 12.07 -22.50 8.88
C VAL A 18 10.92 -21.55 8.52
N SER A 19 9.67 -22.01 8.60
CA SER A 19 8.48 -21.18 8.38
C SER A 19 8.29 -20.14 9.50
N ALA A 20 8.64 -20.48 10.74
CA ALA A 20 8.62 -19.59 11.90
C ALA A 20 9.78 -18.57 11.92
N HIS A 21 10.74 -18.65 10.99
CA HIS A 21 11.89 -17.74 10.89
C HIS A 21 11.81 -16.74 9.75
N ALA A 22 10.71 -16.73 8.98
CA ALA A 22 10.44 -15.59 8.10
C ALA A 22 10.20 -14.35 8.98
N LYS A 23 11.14 -13.40 8.96
CA LYS A 23 11.04 -12.15 9.72
C LYS A 23 9.71 -11.48 9.35
N PRO A 24 8.83 -11.16 10.33
CA PRO A 24 7.56 -10.51 10.06
C PRO A 24 7.80 -9.12 9.42
N PHE A 25 6.89 -8.68 8.57
CA PHE A 25 6.94 -7.35 7.96
C PHE A 25 6.47 -6.31 8.97
N THR A 26 7.34 -5.41 9.40
CA THR A 26 7.09 -4.47 10.51
C THR A 26 6.89 -3.03 10.03
N ASN A 27 6.55 -2.12 10.94
CA ASN A 27 6.54 -0.66 10.68
C ASN A 27 7.86 -0.17 10.07
N GLN A 28 9.01 -0.73 10.48
CA GLN A 28 10.31 -0.33 9.95
C GLN A 28 10.47 -0.76 8.49
N ASP A 29 9.97 -1.94 8.13
CA ASP A 29 10.00 -2.45 6.77
C ASP A 29 9.06 -1.62 5.86
N ALA A 30 7.88 -1.24 6.35
CA ALA A 30 6.99 -0.30 5.68
C ALA A 30 7.64 1.06 5.42
N VAL A 31 8.31 1.64 6.42
CA VAL A 31 9.06 2.91 6.26
C VAL A 31 10.20 2.76 5.24
N ALA A 32 10.92 1.65 5.28
CA ALA A 32 12.01 1.38 4.35
C ALA A 32 11.50 1.24 2.92
N GLU A 33 10.37 0.56 2.72
CA GLU A 33 9.72 0.43 1.41
C GLU A 33 9.17 1.78 0.91
N ALA A 34 8.47 2.55 1.76
CA ALA A 34 7.99 3.89 1.43
C ALA A 34 9.12 4.81 0.92
N LYS A 35 10.31 4.70 1.51
CA LYS A 35 11.48 5.50 1.11
C LYS A 35 12.07 5.13 -0.25
N LYS A 36 11.72 3.97 -0.81
CA LYS A 36 12.16 3.54 -2.16
C LYS A 36 11.42 4.28 -3.27
N TYR A 37 10.21 4.77 -3.02
CA TYR A 37 9.47 5.57 -3.99
C TYR A 37 10.18 6.91 -4.22
N LYS A 38 10.46 7.19 -5.49
CA LYS A 38 11.06 8.46 -5.90
C LYS A 38 9.98 9.53 -5.92
N PHE A 39 9.93 10.34 -4.85
CA PHE A 39 9.09 11.54 -4.79
C PHE A 39 9.69 12.65 -5.64
N VAL A 40 9.05 12.96 -6.76
CA VAL A 40 9.39 14.08 -7.64
C VAL A 40 8.62 15.32 -7.16
N CYS A 41 9.35 16.34 -6.73
CA CYS A 41 8.78 17.62 -6.31
C CYS A 41 9.05 18.67 -7.39
N GLY A 42 8.03 19.46 -7.77
CA GLY A 42 8.25 20.69 -8.54
C GLY A 42 9.10 21.70 -7.75
N GLU A 43 9.76 22.63 -8.46
CA GLU A 43 10.67 23.60 -7.83
C GLU A 43 9.97 24.52 -6.82
N ASP A 44 8.73 24.93 -7.12
CA ASP A 44 7.94 25.87 -6.31
C ASP A 44 7.27 25.23 -5.08
N ASP A 45 7.30 23.90 -4.97
CA ASP A 45 6.52 23.13 -3.97
C ASP A 45 7.39 22.35 -2.96
N LYS A 46 8.70 22.67 -2.85
CA LYS A 46 9.66 21.88 -2.04
C LYS A 46 9.23 21.70 -0.57
N LEU A 47 8.63 22.70 0.07
CA LEU A 47 8.16 22.60 1.46
C LEU A 47 6.94 21.67 1.57
N LYS A 48 5.94 21.89 0.72
CA LYS A 48 4.72 21.07 0.64
C LYS A 48 5.06 19.62 0.32
N CYS A 49 5.96 19.38 -0.63
CA CYS A 49 6.41 18.05 -0.99
C CYS A 49 7.13 17.32 0.17
N ARG A 50 7.90 18.03 1.00
CA ARG A 50 8.48 17.42 2.22
C ARG A 50 7.41 17.05 3.23
N ALA A 51 6.36 17.85 3.37
CA ALA A 51 5.23 17.54 4.25
C ALA A 51 4.47 16.32 3.71
N ASP A 52 4.10 16.32 2.42
CA ASP A 52 3.47 15.20 1.72
C ASP A 52 4.30 13.92 1.88
N ARG A 53 5.64 13.98 1.79
CA ARG A 53 6.50 12.81 1.99
C ARG A 53 6.50 12.29 3.43
N LYS A 54 6.48 13.17 4.44
CA LYS A 54 6.38 12.75 5.84
C LYS A 54 5.06 12.08 6.11
N GLN A 55 3.98 12.66 5.60
CA GLN A 55 2.66 12.08 5.72
C GLN A 55 2.56 10.74 4.99
N PHE A 56 3.06 10.67 3.75
CA PHE A 56 3.09 9.45 2.96
C PHE A 56 3.70 8.28 3.72
N ILE A 57 4.81 8.49 4.42
CA ILE A 57 5.46 7.41 5.20
C ILE A 57 4.52 6.89 6.29
N LYS A 58 3.83 7.78 7.01
CA LYS A 58 2.87 7.40 8.06
C LYS A 58 1.65 6.68 7.47
N GLU A 59 1.10 7.20 6.37
CA GLU A 59 -0.01 6.59 5.64
C GLU A 59 0.39 5.22 5.09
N TYR A 60 1.63 5.04 4.61
CA TYR A 60 2.13 3.75 4.14
C TYR A 60 2.15 2.70 5.26
N GLN A 61 2.52 3.10 6.48
CA GLN A 61 2.43 2.22 7.64
C GLN A 61 0.97 1.88 7.97
N ASN A 62 0.06 2.86 7.99
CA ASN A 62 -1.35 2.64 8.29
C ASN A 62 -2.04 1.77 7.22
N ALA A 63 -1.68 1.93 5.96
CA ALA A 63 -2.18 1.12 4.86
C ALA A 63 -1.83 -0.37 5.05
N TYR A 64 -0.60 -0.67 5.48
CA TYR A 64 -0.19 -2.03 5.85
C TYR A 64 -0.81 -2.53 7.17
N ALA A 65 -1.20 -1.63 8.08
CA ALA A 65 -1.99 -1.99 9.24
C ALA A 65 -3.47 -2.28 8.90
N GLY A 66 -3.87 -2.08 7.64
CA GLY A 66 -5.21 -2.38 7.14
C GLY A 66 -6.17 -1.19 7.08
N ASP A 67 -5.69 0.04 7.30
CA ASP A 67 -6.53 1.25 7.22
C ASP A 67 -6.91 1.55 5.75
N PHE A 68 -8.21 1.58 5.47
CA PHE A 68 -8.74 1.77 4.12
C PHE A 68 -8.43 3.15 3.54
N PHE A 69 -8.55 4.22 4.34
CA PHE A 69 -8.30 5.57 3.87
C PHE A 69 -6.81 5.78 3.60
N ALA A 70 -5.94 5.20 4.44
CA ALA A 70 -4.52 5.18 4.22
C ALA A 70 -4.14 4.43 2.93
N GLN A 71 -4.77 3.29 2.64
CA GLN A 71 -4.57 2.56 1.37
C GLN A 71 -4.88 3.44 0.14
N LYS A 72 -6.00 4.16 0.19
CA LYS A 72 -6.40 5.12 -0.84
C LYS A 72 -5.42 6.30 -0.95
N ASN A 73 -5.03 6.89 0.18
CA ASN A 73 -4.10 8.01 0.23
C ASN A 73 -2.71 7.60 -0.31
N VAL A 74 -2.24 6.40 0.01
CA VAL A 74 -0.98 5.84 -0.50
C VAL A 74 -1.00 5.73 -2.01
N ALA A 75 -2.04 5.12 -2.60
CA ALA A 75 -2.17 4.99 -4.06
C ALA A 75 -2.10 6.36 -4.75
N LYS A 76 -2.92 7.31 -4.26
CA LYS A 76 -2.99 8.68 -4.80
C LYS A 76 -1.68 9.44 -4.63
N THR A 77 -1.00 9.28 -3.51
CA THR A 77 0.24 10.00 -3.24
C THR A 77 1.38 9.47 -4.09
N ILE A 78 1.49 8.14 -4.26
CA ILE A 78 2.45 7.55 -5.21
C ILE A 78 2.16 8.09 -6.61
N TRP A 79 0.90 8.05 -7.05
CA TRP A 79 0.53 8.54 -8.38
C TRP A 79 0.89 10.02 -8.55
N LYS A 80 0.50 10.89 -7.62
CA LYS A 80 0.75 12.33 -7.69
C LYS A 80 2.23 12.69 -7.79
N HIS A 81 3.09 12.03 -7.02
CA HIS A 81 4.50 12.39 -6.88
C HIS A 81 5.47 11.48 -7.64
N ARG A 82 4.98 10.53 -8.44
CA ARG A 82 5.85 9.63 -9.22
C ARG A 82 6.63 10.38 -10.29
N ASP A 83 7.78 9.83 -10.62
CA ASP A 83 8.37 10.03 -11.94
C ASP A 83 7.51 9.29 -12.98
N GLY A 84 7.07 9.97 -14.03
CA GLY A 84 6.22 9.39 -15.07
C GLY A 84 6.85 8.22 -15.82
N GLN A 85 8.17 8.01 -15.69
CA GLN A 85 8.89 6.87 -16.26
C GLN A 85 9.28 5.81 -15.22
N ASP A 86 9.00 6.03 -13.92
CA ASP A 86 9.30 5.05 -12.88
C ASP A 86 8.21 3.98 -12.79
N LEU A 87 8.47 2.87 -13.47
CA LEU A 87 7.62 1.68 -13.45
C LEU A 87 7.29 1.18 -12.05
N ASN A 88 8.21 1.23 -11.09
CA ASN A 88 7.95 0.72 -9.75
C ASN A 88 6.89 1.55 -9.03
N SER A 89 6.94 2.88 -9.20
CA SER A 89 5.91 3.78 -8.67
C SER A 89 4.55 3.55 -9.35
N GLN A 90 4.53 3.33 -10.66
CA GLN A 90 3.27 3.02 -11.38
C GLN A 90 2.66 1.69 -10.94
N ILE A 91 3.46 0.63 -10.85
CA ILE A 91 3.04 -0.68 -10.33
C ILE A 91 2.53 -0.53 -8.90
N GLY A 92 3.26 0.20 -8.05
CA GLY A 92 2.86 0.44 -6.66
C GLY A 92 1.52 1.16 -6.55
N ALA A 93 1.32 2.25 -7.30
CA ALA A 93 0.06 2.99 -7.33
C ALA A 93 -1.11 2.11 -7.80
N CYS A 94 -0.96 1.44 -8.94
CA CYS A 94 -1.98 0.53 -9.48
C CYS A 94 -2.30 -0.63 -8.52
N ALA A 95 -1.29 -1.22 -7.86
CA ALA A 95 -1.49 -2.29 -6.90
C ALA A 95 -2.28 -1.83 -5.67
N TRP A 96 -1.91 -0.69 -5.08
CA TRP A 96 -2.63 -0.13 -3.94
C TRP A 96 -4.06 0.26 -4.30
N GLU A 97 -4.29 0.93 -5.43
CA GLU A 97 -5.65 1.29 -5.87
C GLU A 97 -6.49 0.05 -6.18
N THR A 98 -5.88 -1.00 -6.73
CA THR A 98 -6.56 -2.29 -6.93
C THR A 98 -6.93 -2.95 -5.61
N ILE A 99 -6.10 -2.81 -4.56
CA ILE A 99 -6.47 -3.27 -3.21
C ILE A 99 -7.67 -2.48 -2.71
N VAL A 100 -7.68 -1.15 -2.83
CA VAL A 100 -8.81 -0.29 -2.45
C VAL A 100 -10.09 -0.73 -3.17
N VAL A 101 -10.06 -0.93 -4.48
CA VAL A 101 -11.20 -1.42 -5.28
C VAL A 101 -11.65 -2.82 -4.86
N ARG A 102 -10.75 -3.68 -4.37
CA ARG A 102 -11.07 -5.05 -3.94
C ARG A 102 -11.47 -5.15 -2.45
N THR A 103 -11.18 -4.14 -1.63
CA THR A 103 -11.53 -4.13 -0.19
C THR A 103 -13.02 -3.91 -0.02
N ASP A 104 -13.71 -4.78 0.72
CA ASP A 104 -15.13 -4.61 1.02
C ASP A 104 -15.32 -3.57 2.14
N THR A 105 -15.99 -2.46 1.83
CA THR A 105 -16.19 -1.34 2.76
C THR A 105 -17.34 -0.44 2.32
N ILE A 106 -18.02 0.18 3.28
CA ILE A 106 -19.09 1.16 3.04
C ILE A 106 -18.57 2.51 2.54
N TYR A 107 -17.28 2.79 2.71
CA TYR A 107 -16.65 4.06 2.35
C TYR A 107 -16.20 4.13 0.88
N LYS A 108 -16.36 3.04 0.14
CA LYS A 108 -16.02 3.01 -1.29
C LYS A 108 -17.08 3.72 -2.10
N ASN A 109 -16.67 4.53 -3.05
CA ASN A 109 -17.56 5.15 -4.02
C ASN A 109 -17.23 4.64 -5.44
N GLY A 110 -17.96 5.10 -6.45
CA GLY A 110 -17.71 4.64 -7.83
C GLY A 110 -16.39 5.12 -8.42
N ILE A 111 -15.74 6.12 -7.80
CA ILE A 111 -14.57 6.82 -8.35
C ILE A 111 -13.33 5.94 -8.28
N GLU A 112 -13.18 5.10 -7.26
CA GLU A 112 -12.01 4.21 -7.14
C GLU A 112 -11.84 3.28 -8.35
N ILE A 113 -12.93 2.89 -9.03
CA ILE A 113 -12.86 2.08 -10.26
C ILE A 113 -12.25 2.88 -11.42
N TYR A 114 -12.56 4.18 -11.51
CA TYR A 114 -11.99 5.06 -12.53
C TYR A 114 -10.52 5.38 -12.22
N ASP A 115 -10.20 5.69 -10.96
CA ASP A 115 -8.84 5.94 -10.48
C ASP A 115 -7.97 4.69 -10.76
N GLN A 116 -8.47 3.48 -10.46
CA GLN A 116 -7.76 2.23 -10.77
C GLN A 116 -7.49 2.09 -12.27
N LYS A 117 -8.50 2.31 -13.12
CA LYS A 117 -8.34 2.19 -14.57
C LYS A 117 -7.29 3.18 -15.08
N ASP A 118 -7.32 4.44 -14.65
CA ASP A 118 -6.32 5.44 -15.04
C ASP A 118 -4.91 5.01 -14.61
N MET A 119 -4.75 4.64 -13.34
CA MET A 119 -3.44 4.26 -12.78
C MET A 119 -2.86 3.00 -13.43
N CYS A 120 -3.70 2.02 -13.74
CA CYS A 120 -3.28 0.74 -14.30
C CYS A 120 -3.17 0.75 -15.84
N SER A 121 -3.90 1.63 -16.54
CA SER A 121 -3.87 1.72 -18.02
C SER A 121 -2.48 2.01 -18.58
N HIS A 122 -1.64 2.69 -17.82
CA HIS A 122 -0.28 3.05 -18.22
C HIS A 122 0.67 1.85 -18.26
N LEU A 123 0.25 0.71 -17.72
CA LEU A 123 1.00 -0.55 -17.71
C LEU A 123 0.56 -1.50 -18.83
N SER A 124 -0.61 -1.26 -19.42
CA SER A 124 -1.16 -2.02 -20.55
C SER A 124 -0.77 -1.43 -21.90
N GLY A 125 -0.46 -2.33 -22.85
CA GLY A 125 0.12 -2.13 -24.18
C GLY A 125 -0.45 -1.11 -25.14
N ASP A 126 -1.58 -0.47 -24.81
CA ASP A 126 -2.54 -0.16 -25.86
C ASP A 126 -2.37 1.23 -26.48
N ASP A 127 -1.66 2.18 -25.84
CA ASP A 127 -1.60 3.58 -26.33
C ASP A 127 -0.24 4.33 -26.22
N LYS A 128 0.90 3.68 -25.89
CA LYS A 128 2.21 4.38 -25.80
C LYS A 128 3.40 3.59 -26.37
N PRO A 129 4.48 4.24 -26.85
CA PRO A 129 5.69 3.57 -27.35
C PRO A 129 6.38 2.72 -26.25
N PRO A 130 7.19 1.71 -26.63
CA PRO A 130 7.37 0.45 -25.88
C PRO A 130 8.30 0.49 -24.65
N GLN A 131 8.52 1.63 -24.02
CA GLN A 131 9.60 1.76 -23.04
C GLN A 131 9.23 1.36 -21.59
N SER A 132 7.95 1.23 -21.25
CA SER A 132 7.54 1.03 -19.85
C SER A 132 6.34 0.09 -19.70
N TYR A 133 6.46 -1.14 -20.20
CA TYR A 133 5.45 -2.17 -19.94
C TYR A 133 5.82 -3.01 -18.72
N ALA A 134 4.91 -3.07 -17.75
CA ALA A 134 4.91 -4.11 -16.73
C ALA A 134 3.82 -5.12 -17.09
N PRO A 135 4.15 -6.39 -17.34
CA PRO A 135 3.10 -7.37 -17.62
C PRO A 135 2.15 -7.48 -16.41
N ALA A 136 0.86 -7.72 -16.68
CA ALA A 136 -0.20 -7.69 -15.66
C ALA A 136 0.06 -8.64 -14.48
N ASP A 137 0.86 -9.69 -14.68
CA ASP A 137 1.29 -10.63 -13.64
C ASP A 137 2.16 -9.97 -12.56
N VAL A 138 2.90 -8.89 -12.89
CA VAL A 138 3.74 -8.16 -11.92
C VAL A 138 2.88 -7.38 -10.93
N VAL A 139 1.81 -6.74 -11.40
CA VAL A 139 0.86 -6.02 -10.53
C VAL A 139 0.15 -7.01 -9.59
N GLU A 140 -0.34 -8.13 -10.11
CA GLU A 140 -1.00 -9.15 -9.27
C GLU A 140 -0.05 -9.74 -8.23
N LYS A 141 1.20 -10.05 -8.59
CA LYS A 141 2.22 -10.47 -7.61
C LYS A 141 2.44 -9.43 -6.51
N LYS A 142 2.46 -8.14 -6.87
CA LYS A 142 2.62 -7.06 -5.88
C LYS A 142 1.39 -6.96 -4.97
N ILE A 143 0.18 -7.13 -5.51
CA ILE A 143 -1.06 -7.15 -4.74
C ILE A 143 -1.04 -8.32 -3.73
N GLU A 144 -0.65 -9.52 -4.16
CA GLU A 144 -0.53 -10.69 -3.29
C GLU A 144 0.47 -10.48 -2.16
N GLU A 145 1.65 -9.90 -2.46
CA GLU A 145 2.66 -9.55 -1.48
C GLU A 145 2.10 -8.57 -0.42
N ILE A 146 1.47 -7.48 -0.87
CA ILE A 146 0.90 -6.48 0.02
C ILE A 146 -0.19 -7.09 0.90
N LYS A 147 -1.13 -7.85 0.32
CA LYS A 147 -2.22 -8.52 1.05
C LYS A 147 -1.69 -9.49 2.10
N LYS A 148 -0.65 -10.26 1.75
CA LYS A 148 0.02 -11.17 2.70
C LYS A 148 0.57 -10.40 3.91
N ASN A 149 1.22 -9.25 3.68
CA ASN A 149 1.76 -8.43 4.75
C ASN A 149 0.67 -7.79 5.63
N ILE A 150 -0.43 -7.32 5.03
CA ILE A 150 -1.60 -6.81 5.78
C ILE A 150 -2.22 -7.92 6.65
N GLN A 151 -2.44 -9.11 6.07
CA GLN A 151 -3.04 -10.25 6.77
C GLN A 151 -2.19 -10.78 7.92
N ALA A 152 -0.87 -10.60 7.86
CA ALA A 152 0.02 -10.95 8.95
C ALA A 152 -0.20 -10.08 10.20
N ARG A 153 -0.80 -8.88 10.06
CA ARG A 153 -1.13 -7.96 11.17
C ARG A 153 0.08 -7.60 12.05
N THR A 154 1.25 -7.51 11.43
CA THR A 154 2.54 -7.22 12.09
C THR A 154 2.92 -5.74 12.01
N VAL A 155 2.14 -4.93 11.30
CA VAL A 155 2.26 -3.47 11.22
C VAL A 155 1.16 -2.84 12.08
N HIS A 156 1.50 -1.79 12.81
CA HIS A 156 0.58 -1.08 13.70
C HIS A 156 0.34 0.35 13.24
N LEU A 157 -0.88 0.84 13.49
CA LEU A 157 -1.28 2.20 13.20
C LEU A 157 -0.35 3.22 13.89
N VAL A 158 -0.08 4.31 13.19
CA VAL A 158 0.67 5.45 13.67
C VAL A 158 -0.16 6.72 13.51
N ASN A 159 0.03 7.67 14.42
CA ASN A 159 -0.65 8.96 14.36
C ASN A 159 -0.18 9.76 13.14
N VAL A 160 -1.08 9.87 12.16
CA VAL A 160 -1.02 10.90 11.13
C VAL A 160 -1.54 12.17 11.80
N GLU A 161 -0.71 13.21 11.89
CA GLU A 161 -1.23 14.52 12.31
C GLU A 161 -2.28 14.90 11.27
N GLU A 162 -3.49 15.25 11.71
CA GLU A 162 -4.59 15.61 10.82
C GLU A 162 -4.08 16.62 9.78
N MET A 163 -4.23 16.28 8.49
CA MET A 163 -4.14 17.30 7.45
C MET A 163 -5.19 18.35 7.78
N ASP A 164 -4.84 19.64 7.67
CA ASP A 164 -5.81 20.73 7.71
C ASP A 164 -6.98 20.37 6.77
N PHE A 165 -8.10 19.99 7.37
CA PHE A 165 -9.30 19.53 6.68
C PHE A 165 -9.99 20.76 6.08
N ASP A 166 -10.04 20.84 4.75
CA ASP A 166 -10.83 21.86 4.06
C ASP A 166 -12.19 21.27 3.67
N VAL A 167 -13.17 21.53 4.54
CA VAL A 167 -14.58 21.13 4.42
C VAL A 167 -15.15 21.45 3.03
N LYS A 168 -14.70 22.52 2.38
CA LYS A 168 -15.22 22.94 1.06
C LYS A 168 -14.70 22.09 -0.09
N ARG A 169 -13.54 21.47 0.05
CA ARG A 169 -12.92 20.61 -0.98
C ARG A 169 -13.35 19.15 -0.85
N ASP A 170 -13.46 18.69 0.39
CA ASP A 170 -13.51 17.25 0.70
C ASP A 170 -14.92 16.73 1.03
N HIS A 171 -15.94 17.62 1.04
CA HIS A 171 -17.39 17.31 1.11
C HIS A 171 -17.88 16.34 2.21
N GLU A 172 -17.07 16.03 3.22
CA GLU A 172 -17.43 15.09 4.29
C GLU A 172 -17.02 15.60 5.66
N GLU A 173 -17.91 16.30 6.35
CA GLU A 173 -17.68 16.82 7.72
C GLU A 173 -17.39 15.72 8.79
N SER A 174 -17.43 14.43 8.45
CA SER A 174 -17.35 13.33 9.42
C SER A 174 -16.09 12.44 9.36
N HIS A 175 -15.10 12.70 8.49
CA HIS A 175 -13.99 11.75 8.27
C HIS A 175 -12.56 12.31 8.42
N ALA A 176 -12.40 13.47 9.06
CA ALA A 176 -11.09 13.88 9.58
C ALA A 176 -10.81 13.14 10.91
N GLY A 177 -9.92 12.15 10.89
CA GLY A 177 -9.09 11.85 12.06
C GLY A 177 -9.73 11.30 13.34
N VAL A 178 -10.96 10.78 13.33
CA VAL A 178 -11.51 10.16 14.55
C VAL A 178 -10.84 8.82 14.87
N GLY A 179 -9.82 8.90 15.72
CA GLY A 179 -9.45 7.82 16.60
C GLY A 179 -10.70 7.29 17.29
N TRP A 180 -10.85 5.97 17.26
CA TRP A 180 -11.89 5.27 18.01
C TRP A 180 -11.70 5.60 19.49
N SER A 181 -12.54 6.49 20.04
CA SER A 181 -12.77 6.48 21.47
C SER A 181 -13.67 5.29 21.75
N ASP A 182 -13.14 4.31 22.49
CA ASP A 182 -13.90 3.22 23.08
C ASP A 182 -15.17 3.75 23.74
N LYS A 183 -16.32 3.47 23.10
CA LYS A 183 -17.65 3.32 23.68
C LYS A 183 -18.60 3.07 22.51
N TYR A 184 -18.87 1.79 22.24
CA TYR A 184 -20.19 1.14 22.15
C TYR A 184 -19.99 -0.27 21.61
#